data_AF-A0AAP8N6F0-F1
#
_entry.id   AF-A0AAP8N6F0-F1
#
_cell.length_a   1.000
_cell.length_b   1.000
_cell.length_c   1.000
_cell.angle_alpha   90.00
_cell.angle_beta   90.00
_cell.angle_gamma   90.00
#
_symmetry.space_group_name_H-M   'P 1'
#
loop_
_entity.id
_entity.type
_entity.pdbx_description
1 polymer ?
#
loop_
_entity_poly.entity_id
_entity_poly.type
_entity_poly.pdbx_seq_one_letter_code
_entity_poly.pdbx_strand_id
1 'polypeptide(L)' 'PADRARAAGYRGRQIGENIAAGQGSPSQAMSGWLASPGHCANLMNPMFTQVGAAYASDSRSNKGVYWTMLFGAP' A
#
# COMPACT_ATOMS: atom_id res chain seq x y z
N PRO A 1 -8.90 -0.89 5.24
CA PRO A 1 -7.70 -0.05 5.49
C PRO A 1 -7.92 1.03 6.55
N ALA A 2 -9.02 1.78 6.47
CA ALA A 2 -9.30 2.90 7.37
C ALA A 2 -9.34 2.52 8.86
N ASP A 3 -10.03 1.43 9.22
CA ASP A 3 -10.13 1.01 10.62
C ASP A 3 -8.79 0.58 11.21
N ARG A 4 -7.96 -0.13 10.42
CA ARG A 4 -6.59 -0.50 10.83
C ARG A 4 -5.71 0.73 11.07
N ALA A 5 -5.76 1.70 10.16
CA ALA A 5 -4.99 2.93 10.30
C ALA A 5 -5.44 3.75 11.52
N ARG A 6 -6.75 3.88 11.76
CA ARG A 6 -7.29 4.56 12.94
C ARG A 6 -6.91 3.85 14.24
N ALA A 7 -6.99 2.52 14.28
CA ALA A 7 -6.56 1.73 15.42
C ALA A 7 -5.06 1.88 15.71
N ALA A 8 -4.24 2.10 14.67
CA ALA A 8 -2.82 2.43 14.79
C ALA A 8 -2.54 3.90 15.15
N GLY A 9 -3.57 4.71 15.42
CA GLY A 9 -3.44 6.10 15.84
C GLY A 9 -3.43 7.13 14.71
N TYR A 10 -3.66 6.73 13.46
CA TYR A 10 -3.77 7.67 12.34
C TYR A 10 -5.08 8.47 12.40
N ARG A 11 -4.98 9.80 12.32
CA ARG A 11 -6.12 10.73 12.51
C ARG A 11 -6.58 11.44 11.23
N GLY A 12 -5.95 11.16 10.08
CA GLY A 12 -6.34 11.75 8.81
C GLY A 12 -7.72 11.27 8.34
N ARG A 13 -8.40 12.11 7.55
CA ARG A 13 -9.77 11.83 7.06
C ARG A 13 -9.79 10.94 5.83
N GLN A 14 -8.77 11.04 4.97
CA GLN A 14 -8.69 10.24 3.75
C GLN A 14 -7.66 9.14 3.91
N ILE A 15 -8.02 7.92 3.50
CA ILE A 15 -7.18 6.74 3.63
C ILE A 15 -7.31 5.91 2.34
N GLY A 16 -6.18 5.72 1.66
CA GLY A 16 -6.04 4.83 0.50
C GLY A 16 -5.13 3.65 0.81
N GLU A 17 -5.20 2.59 0.01
CA GLU A 17 -4.34 1.41 0.17
C GLU A 17 -4.02 0.78 -1.18
N ASN A 18 -2.73 0.51 -1.39
CA ASN A 18 -2.26 -0.43 -2.40
C ASN A 18 -1.64 -1.64 -1.70
N ILE A 19 -1.96 -2.84 -2.18
CA ILE A 19 -1.37 -4.10 -1.71
C ILE A 19 -0.88 -4.93 -2.88
N ALA A 20 0.17 -5.71 -2.66
CA ALA A 20 0.69 -6.67 -3.64
C ALA A 20 1.28 -7.88 -2.92
N ALA A 21 1.44 -9.00 -3.61
CA ALA A 21 2.07 -10.19 -3.07
C ALA A 21 2.84 -10.94 -4.16
N GLY A 22 4.00 -11.50 -3.80
CA GLY A 22 4.86 -12.29 -4.70
C GLY A 22 5.91 -11.51 -5.49
N GLN A 23 5.96 -10.18 -5.39
CA GLN A 23 7.00 -9.37 -6.01
C GLN A 23 8.28 -9.43 -5.17
N GLY A 24 9.40 -9.83 -5.75
CA GLY A 24 10.66 -10.05 -5.04
C GLY A 24 11.38 -8.77 -4.59
N SER A 25 10.89 -7.59 -4.97
CA SER A 25 11.48 -6.31 -4.58
C SER A 25 10.45 -5.17 -4.50
N PRO A 26 10.76 -4.08 -3.79
CA PRO A 26 9.91 -2.89 -3.77
C PRO A 26 9.68 -2.32 -5.17
N SER A 27 10.71 -2.32 -6.04
CA SER A 27 10.60 -1.83 -7.42
C SER A 27 9.62 -2.65 -8.25
N GLN A 28 9.63 -3.98 -8.10
CA GLN A 28 8.67 -4.84 -8.78
C GLN A 28 7.23 -4.62 -8.28
N ALA A 29 7.04 -4.39 -6.96
CA ALA A 29 5.74 -4.03 -6.41
C ALA A 29 5.25 -2.68 -6.96
N MET A 30 6.12 -1.66 -7.00
CA MET A 30 5.82 -0.34 -7.56
C MET A 30 5.46 -0.41 -9.05
N SER A 31 6.25 -1.13 -9.86
CA SER A 31 5.95 -1.33 -11.28
C SER A 31 4.60 -2.02 -11.48
N GLY A 32 4.27 -3.01 -10.64
CA GLY A 32 2.97 -3.68 -10.66
C GLY A 32 1.81 -2.74 -10.34
N TRP A 33 1.96 -1.86 -9.34
CA TRP A 33 0.94 -0.86 -9.02
C TRP A 33 0.80 0.21 -10.11
N LEU A 34 1.91 0.68 -10.71
CA LEU A 34 1.86 1.64 -11.83
C LEU A 34 1.17 1.06 -13.07
N ALA A 35 1.37 -0.22 -13.36
CA ALA A 35 0.74 -0.91 -14.50
C ALA A 35 -0.75 -1.23 -14.29
N SER A 36 -1.25 -1.10 -13.06
CA SER A 36 -2.65 -1.39 -12.72
C SER A 36 -3.44 -0.08 -12.58
N PRO A 37 -4.46 0.19 -13.42
CA PRO A 37 -5.18 1.47 -13.41
C PRO A 37 -5.72 1.88 -12.04
N GLY A 38 -6.29 0.94 -11.27
CA GLY A 38 -6.82 1.23 -9.93
C GLY A 38 -5.73 1.56 -8.90
N HIS A 39 -4.63 0.80 -8.89
CA HIS A 39 -3.51 1.08 -7.98
C HIS A 39 -2.75 2.35 -8.38
N CYS A 40 -2.60 2.59 -9.68
CA CYS A 40 -2.01 3.81 -10.24
C CYS A 40 -2.84 5.04 -9.91
N ALA A 41 -4.17 4.93 -9.93
CA ALA A 41 -5.06 6.01 -9.49
C ALA A 41 -4.80 6.41 -8.02
N ASN A 42 -4.56 5.46 -7.11
CA ASN A 42 -4.16 5.79 -5.74
C ASN A 42 -2.79 6.48 -5.68
N LEU A 43 -1.79 5.99 -6.43
CA LEU A 43 -0.45 6.57 -6.49
C LEU A 43 -0.43 8.01 -7.02
N MET A 44 -1.27 8.29 -8.02
CA MET A 44 -1.32 9.57 -8.72
C MET A 44 -2.35 10.54 -8.12
N ASN A 45 -3.08 10.14 -7.08
CA ASN A 45 -4.12 10.97 -6.49
C ASN A 45 -3.51 12.12 -5.69
N PRO A 46 -3.62 13.39 -6.14
CA PRO A 46 -3.00 14.53 -5.49
C PRO A 46 -3.62 14.86 -4.12
N MET A 47 -4.78 14.27 -3.80
CA MET A 47 -5.40 14.44 -2.49
C MET A 47 -4.59 13.77 -1.37
N PHE A 48 -3.86 12.70 -1.69
CA PHE A 48 -2.98 12.06 -0.71
C PHE A 48 -1.69 12.84 -0.56
N THR A 49 -1.38 13.22 0.68
CA THR A 49 -0.18 14.01 1.02
C THR A 49 0.77 13.27 1.95
N GLN A 50 0.38 12.07 2.39
CA GLN A 50 1.10 11.25 3.35
C GLN A 50 1.14 9.81 2.85
N VAL A 51 2.26 9.13 3.07
CA VAL A 51 2.44 7.73 2.68
C VAL A 51 3.19 6.96 3.77
N GLY A 52 2.78 5.71 3.98
CA GLY A 52 3.51 4.73 4.76
C GLY A 52 3.58 3.41 3.98
N ALA A 53 4.76 2.79 3.93
CA ALA A 53 4.94 1.53 3.22
C ALA A 53 5.61 0.49 4.14
N ALA A 54 5.20 -0.76 3.99
CA ALA A 54 5.75 -1.88 4.71
C ALA A 54 5.68 -3.15 3.87
N TYR A 55 6.46 -4.15 4.27
CA TYR A 55 6.35 -5.50 3.74
C TYR A 55 6.41 -6.53 4.87
N ALA A 56 5.86 -7.70 4.61
CA ALA A 56 5.99 -8.86 5.47
C ALA A 56 6.32 -10.08 4.61
N SER A 57 7.20 -10.95 5.10
CA SER A 57 7.52 -12.23 4.46
C SER A 57 7.12 -13.41 5.34
N ASP A 58 6.59 -14.46 4.72
CA ASP A 58 6.28 -15.73 5.38
C ASP A 58 6.68 -16.87 4.44
N SER A 59 7.67 -17.67 4.84
CA SER A 59 8.16 -18.80 4.07
C SER A 59 7.14 -19.93 3.91
N ARG A 60 6.08 -19.95 4.72
CA ARG A 60 4.96 -20.91 4.61
C ARG A 60 3.86 -20.42 3.68
N SER A 61 3.89 -19.16 3.25
CA SER A 61 2.93 -18.61 2.29
C SER A 61 3.32 -18.96 0.85
N ASN A 62 2.33 -19.30 0.02
CA ASN A 62 2.53 -19.47 -1.42
C ASN A 62 2.89 -18.16 -2.16
N LYS A 63 2.77 -17.00 -1.49
CA LYS A 63 3.18 -15.70 -2.04
C LYS A 63 4.57 -15.28 -1.57
N GLY A 64 5.09 -15.84 -0.47
CA GLY A 64 6.40 -15.53 0.10
C GLY A 64 6.54 -14.13 0.73
N VAL A 65 6.10 -13.09 0.03
CA VAL A 65 6.18 -11.68 0.45
C VAL A 65 4.90 -10.92 0.12
N TYR A 66 4.54 -10.00 1.01
CA TYR A 66 3.38 -9.13 0.92
C TYR A 66 3.83 -7.69 1.09
N TRP A 67 3.34 -6.82 0.22
CA TRP A 67 3.63 -5.38 0.20
C TRP A 67 2.36 -4.62 0.55
N THR A 68 2.49 -3.56 1.34
CA THR A 68 1.40 -2.63 1.62
C THR A 68 1.93 -1.21 1.55
N MET A 69 1.19 -0.34 0.87
CA MET A 69 1.38 1.10 0.90
C MET A 69 0.05 1.75 1.26
N LEU A 70 0.02 2.40 2.42
CA LEU A 70 -1.10 3.19 2.88
C LEU A 70 -0.88 4.65 2.48
N PHE A 71 -1.94 5.26 1.96
CA PHE A 71 -1.97 6.68 1.62
C PHE A 71 -2.88 7.40 2.61
N GLY A 72 -2.55 8.65 2.90
CA GLY A 72 -3.26 9.45 3.88
C GLY A 72 -3.35 10.92 3.49
N ALA A 73 -4.37 11.59 4.02
CA ALA A 73 -4.45 13.05 4.04
C ALA A 73 -5.22 13.50 5.30
N PRO A 74 -4.92 14.71 5.82
CA PRO A 74 -5.65 15.31 6.94
C PRO A 74 -7.17 15.24 6.82
#